data_AF-G7WNE2-F1
#
_entry.id   AF-G7WNE2-F1
#
_cell.length_a   1.000
_cell.length_b   1.000
_cell.length_c   1.000
_cell.angle_alpha   90.00
_cell.angle_beta   90.00
_cell.angle_gamma   90.00
#
_symmetry.space_group_name_H-M   'P 1'
#
loop_
_entity.id
_entity.type
_entity.pdbx_description
1 polymer ?
#
loop_
_entity_poly.entity_id
_entity_poly.type
_entity_poly.pdbx_seq_one_letter_code
_entity_poly.pdbx_strand_id
1 'polypeptide(L)'
;MTCEHPVVSDEDDRAEGARREERGGGRADEAGRWPPLRGEYSLGDPGSRIAVVTLASSLRAPGAAIWGPCKTENLGVEKVVGNLISNSEIRFLLVCGEESKGHLPGDSIVALHRNGIDKDGRIVGSRGAIPFIENLSPEAIDRFQRQVEVIDRIGLVDEDEIERIVREHRSLSEPFPEPPMEVVKRRARRAMDEASSGDAVFGNGVYLDASAWLVAEAGDGAPRT
;
A
#
# COMPACT_ATOMS: atom_id res chain seq x y z
N MET A 1 19.47 -85.67 11.19
CA MET A 1 19.81 -85.23 9.83
C MET A 1 19.44 -83.77 9.73
N THR A 2 20.47 -82.95 9.69
CA THR A 2 20.50 -81.49 9.63
C THR A 2 20.40 -81.04 8.18
N CYS A 3 19.47 -80.16 7.84
CA CYS A 3 19.47 -79.39 6.59
C CYS A 3 18.97 -77.98 6.96
N GLU A 4 19.86 -77.04 7.31
CA GLU A 4 20.61 -76.16 6.41
C GLU A 4 19.78 -74.97 5.91
N HIS A 5 20.14 -73.80 6.45
CA HIS A 5 19.81 -72.48 5.91
C HIS A 5 20.50 -72.26 4.55
N PRO A 6 19.92 -71.39 3.72
CA PRO A 6 20.74 -70.38 3.08
C PRO A 6 20.24 -68.96 3.36
N VAL A 7 21.19 -68.15 3.79
CA VAL A 7 21.22 -66.69 3.82
C VAL A 7 21.33 -66.14 2.40
N VAL A 8 20.51 -65.13 2.05
CA VAL A 8 20.86 -64.15 1.00
C VAL A 8 20.30 -62.77 1.38
N SER A 9 21.22 -61.94 1.88
CA SER A 9 21.38 -60.47 1.84
C SER A 9 20.15 -59.54 1.68
N ASP A 10 19.93 -58.73 2.73
CA ASP A 10 19.38 -57.36 2.67
C ASP A 10 20.38 -56.42 1.98
N GLU A 11 20.07 -55.86 0.81
CA GLU A 11 20.59 -54.55 0.37
C GLU A 11 19.63 -53.89 -0.64
N ASP A 12 19.47 -52.57 -0.49
CA ASP A 12 18.97 -51.59 -1.47
C ASP A 12 17.45 -51.44 -1.71
N ASP A 13 16.73 -50.97 -0.69
CA ASP A 13 15.52 -50.14 -0.89
C ASP A 13 15.93 -48.72 -1.33
N ARG A 14 16.27 -48.58 -2.62
CA ARG A 14 16.45 -47.28 -3.27
C ARG A 14 15.12 -46.72 -3.72
N ALA A 15 14.63 -45.78 -2.92
CA ALA A 15 13.95 -44.54 -3.30
C ALA A 15 13.28 -44.48 -4.68
N GLU A 16 11.95 -44.58 -4.69
CA GLU A 16 11.12 -44.08 -5.78
C GLU A 16 9.93 -43.30 -5.22
N GLY A 17 9.72 -42.07 -5.72
CA GLY A 17 8.40 -41.43 -5.63
C GLY A 17 8.27 -40.18 -4.75
N ALA A 18 9.14 -39.18 -4.89
CA ALA A 18 8.82 -37.80 -4.50
C ALA A 18 9.16 -36.84 -5.64
N ARG A 19 8.32 -36.82 -6.67
CA ARG A 19 8.30 -35.72 -7.66
C ARG A 19 7.69 -34.50 -6.99
N ARG A 20 8.57 -33.73 -6.34
CA ARG A 20 8.28 -32.44 -5.75
C ARG A 20 7.87 -31.48 -6.86
N GLU A 21 6.67 -30.93 -6.73
CA GLU A 21 6.12 -29.93 -7.64
C GLU A 21 6.99 -28.67 -7.61
N GLU A 22 7.76 -28.47 -8.67
CA GLU A 22 8.13 -27.13 -9.12
C GLU A 22 6.93 -26.53 -9.84
N ARG A 23 6.15 -25.71 -9.12
CA ARG A 23 5.20 -24.78 -9.76
C ARG A 23 5.34 -23.40 -9.16
N GLY A 24 5.93 -22.52 -9.96
CA GLY A 24 5.52 -21.14 -10.07
C GLY A 24 5.98 -20.23 -8.93
N GLY A 25 7.25 -19.82 -8.98
CA GLY A 25 7.67 -18.58 -8.34
C GLY A 25 6.92 -17.40 -8.95
N GLY A 26 5.81 -17.01 -8.31
CA GLY A 26 5.31 -15.65 -8.37
C GLY A 26 6.23 -14.79 -7.50
N ARG A 27 6.98 -13.88 -8.13
CA ARG A 27 7.84 -12.95 -7.41
C ARG A 27 6.96 -12.09 -6.53
N ALA A 28 7.03 -12.32 -5.22
CA ALA A 28 6.88 -11.25 -4.26
C ALA A 28 8.04 -10.27 -4.51
N ASP A 29 7.88 -9.36 -5.46
CA ASP A 29 8.82 -8.26 -5.63
C ASP A 29 8.68 -7.35 -4.39
N GLU A 30 9.74 -7.40 -3.56
CA GLU A 30 10.14 -6.42 -2.55
C GLU A 30 9.03 -5.83 -1.65
N ALA A 31 8.47 -6.72 -0.85
CA ALA A 31 7.82 -6.41 0.41
C ALA A 31 8.71 -5.52 1.30
N GLY A 32 8.42 -4.21 1.33
CA GLY A 32 9.16 -3.32 2.22
C GLY A 32 8.60 -1.92 2.43
N ARG A 33 7.27 -1.69 2.30
CA ARG A 33 6.47 -0.56 2.88
C ARG A 33 5.25 -0.13 2.02
N TRP A 34 4.53 -1.03 1.36
CA TRP A 34 3.19 -0.65 0.90
C TRP A 34 2.20 -0.74 2.08
N PRO A 35 1.37 0.29 2.34
CA PRO A 35 1.29 1.59 1.66
C PRO A 35 2.38 2.59 2.12
N PRO A 36 2.98 3.38 1.21
CA PRO A 36 4.07 4.29 1.56
C PRO A 36 3.62 5.52 2.33
N LEU A 37 2.38 5.98 2.14
CA LEU A 37 1.82 7.16 2.79
C LEU A 37 1.00 6.75 4.01
N ARG A 38 1.44 7.19 5.18
CA ARG A 38 0.75 6.93 6.45
C ARG A 38 -0.58 7.69 6.54
N GLY A 39 -1.58 7.03 7.11
CA GLY A 39 -2.91 7.57 7.32
C GLY A 39 -3.77 6.69 8.21
N GLU A 40 -5.05 7.02 8.27
CA GLU A 40 -6.09 6.24 8.94
C GLU A 40 -6.64 5.23 7.92
N TYR A 41 -6.26 3.96 8.03
CA TYR A 41 -6.76 2.88 7.19
C TYR A 41 -6.52 1.53 7.85
N SER A 42 -7.23 0.52 7.36
CA SER A 42 -6.97 -0.90 7.61
C SER A 42 -6.46 -1.56 6.35
N LEU A 43 -5.62 -2.59 6.52
CA LEU A 43 -5.05 -3.36 5.42
C LEU A 43 -5.74 -4.73 5.33
N GLY A 44 -5.97 -5.17 4.10
CA GLY A 44 -6.37 -6.54 3.78
C GLY A 44 -5.29 -7.24 2.98
N ASP A 45 -5.70 -8.00 1.96
CA ASP A 45 -4.79 -8.70 1.05
C ASP A 45 -4.21 -7.72 0.01
N PRO A 46 -2.89 -7.42 0.01
CA PRO A 46 -2.29 -6.54 -0.98
C PRO A 46 -2.48 -6.99 -2.44
N GLY A 47 -2.78 -8.28 -2.68
CA GLY A 47 -3.11 -8.82 -4.00
C GLY A 47 -4.57 -8.58 -4.44
N SER A 48 -5.42 -8.04 -3.56
CA SER A 48 -6.79 -7.70 -3.91
C SER A 48 -6.84 -6.53 -4.90
N ARG A 49 -7.71 -6.64 -5.90
CA ARG A 49 -7.86 -5.65 -6.97
C ARG A 49 -8.62 -4.40 -6.55
N ILE A 50 -9.22 -4.36 -5.36
CA ILE A 50 -10.08 -3.26 -4.93
C ILE A 50 -9.60 -2.59 -3.64
N ALA A 51 -9.65 -1.26 -3.64
CA ALA A 51 -9.54 -0.43 -2.45
C ALA A 51 -10.88 0.26 -2.14
N VAL A 52 -11.09 0.67 -0.89
CA VAL A 52 -12.34 1.33 -0.47
C VAL A 52 -12.07 2.60 0.33
N VAL A 53 -12.67 3.71 -0.09
CA VAL A 53 -12.73 4.95 0.67
C VAL A 53 -14.10 5.05 1.32
N THR A 54 -14.15 5.16 2.65
CA THR A 54 -15.39 5.19 3.45
C THR A 54 -15.85 6.60 3.82
N LEU A 55 -15.20 7.62 3.26
CA LEU A 55 -15.49 9.05 3.48
C LEU A 55 -15.58 9.41 4.98
N ALA A 56 -16.68 10.02 5.42
CA ALA A 56 -16.91 10.37 6.83
C ALA A 56 -17.40 9.19 7.69
N SER A 57 -17.76 8.07 7.06
CA SER A 57 -18.33 6.91 7.76
C SER A 57 -17.26 5.97 8.31
N SER A 58 -17.57 5.35 9.45
CA SER A 58 -16.78 4.27 10.04
C SER A 58 -17.31 2.92 9.54
N LEU A 59 -16.88 2.51 8.34
CA LEU A 59 -17.30 1.27 7.69
C LEU A 59 -16.13 0.29 7.55
N ARG A 60 -16.44 -1.00 7.43
CA ARG A 60 -15.47 -2.04 7.13
C ARG A 60 -15.63 -2.53 5.69
N ALA A 61 -14.52 -2.97 5.09
CA ALA A 61 -14.51 -3.55 3.76
C ALA A 61 -13.58 -4.77 3.69
N PRO A 62 -13.89 -5.87 4.40
CA PRO A 62 -13.08 -7.08 4.36
C PRO A 62 -12.95 -7.60 2.92
N GLY A 63 -11.73 -7.99 2.54
CA GLY A 63 -11.42 -8.46 1.18
C GLY A 63 -10.91 -7.38 0.23
N ALA A 64 -10.98 -6.10 0.59
CA ALA A 64 -10.25 -5.04 -0.08
C ALA A 64 -8.75 -5.07 0.30
N ALA A 65 -7.88 -4.55 -0.57
CA ALA A 65 -6.45 -4.43 -0.28
C ALA A 65 -6.16 -3.42 0.83
N ILE A 66 -6.91 -2.32 0.82
CA ILE A 66 -6.85 -1.23 1.79
C ILE A 66 -8.22 -0.58 1.87
N TRP A 67 -8.64 -0.20 3.08
CA TRP A 67 -9.81 0.65 3.24
C TRP A 67 -9.67 1.62 4.40
N GLY A 68 -10.33 2.77 4.29
CA GLY A 68 -10.33 3.76 5.36
C GLY A 68 -11.07 5.04 4.99
N PRO A 69 -11.24 5.95 5.97
CA PRO A 69 -11.89 7.22 5.74
C PRO A 69 -11.02 8.16 4.91
N CYS A 70 -11.67 9.05 4.16
CA CYS A 70 -11.04 10.22 3.55
C CYS A 70 -11.93 11.43 3.83
N LYS A 71 -11.39 12.42 4.54
CA LYS A 71 -12.17 13.54 5.11
C LYS A 71 -11.87 14.89 4.45
N THR A 72 -10.76 15.00 3.69
CA THR A 72 -10.36 16.24 3.03
C THR A 72 -10.14 16.01 1.53
N GLU A 73 -10.53 17.01 0.74
CA GLU A 73 -10.50 17.08 -0.73
C GLU A 73 -9.12 17.30 -1.35
N ASN A 74 -8.10 17.46 -0.51
CA ASN A 74 -6.72 17.77 -0.87
C ASN A 74 -5.78 16.66 -0.36
N LEU A 75 -5.10 16.87 0.77
CA LEU A 75 -4.13 15.93 1.33
C LEU A 75 -4.70 14.52 1.56
N GLY A 76 -5.98 14.41 1.94
CA GLY A 76 -6.67 13.12 2.02
C GLY A 76 -6.72 12.40 0.67
N VAL A 77 -7.16 13.11 -0.37
CA VAL A 77 -7.18 12.62 -1.76
C VAL A 77 -5.78 12.27 -2.25
N GLU A 78 -4.77 13.10 -1.96
CA GLU A 78 -3.37 12.84 -2.33
C GLU A 78 -2.84 11.54 -1.73
N LYS A 79 -3.14 11.29 -0.45
CA LYS A 79 -2.75 10.06 0.24
C LYS A 79 -3.45 8.83 -0.32
N VAL A 80 -4.74 8.95 -0.65
CA VAL A 80 -5.49 7.88 -1.32
C VAL A 80 -4.81 7.55 -2.64
N VAL A 81 -4.69 8.53 -3.54
CA VAL A 81 -4.11 8.33 -4.87
C VAL A 81 -2.70 7.76 -4.78
N GLY A 82 -1.84 8.35 -3.95
CA GLY A 82 -0.45 7.92 -3.81
C GLY A 82 -0.31 6.48 -3.33
N ASN A 83 -1.15 6.06 -2.37
CA ASN A 83 -1.15 4.66 -1.93
C ASN A 83 -1.69 3.70 -3.01
N LEU A 84 -2.66 4.11 -3.82
CA LEU A 84 -3.21 3.26 -4.89
C LEU A 84 -2.18 3.00 -6.00
N ILE A 85 -1.56 4.05 -6.54
CA ILE A 85 -0.61 3.91 -7.66
C ILE A 85 0.72 3.24 -7.26
N SER A 86 1.02 3.19 -5.96
CA SER A 86 2.14 2.41 -5.40
C SER A 86 1.83 0.92 -5.20
N ASN A 87 0.68 0.42 -5.67
CA ASN A 87 0.38 -1.01 -5.77
C ASN A 87 -0.35 -1.31 -7.09
N SER A 88 0.37 -1.88 -8.07
CA SER A 88 -0.18 -2.24 -9.38
C SER A 88 -1.27 -3.31 -9.31
N GLU A 89 -1.42 -4.00 -8.18
CA GLU A 89 -2.50 -4.96 -8.02
C GLU A 89 -3.87 -4.27 -7.99
N ILE A 90 -3.96 -3.03 -7.48
CA ILE A 90 -5.23 -2.33 -7.30
C ILE A 90 -5.71 -1.72 -8.62
N ARG A 91 -6.90 -2.17 -9.05
CA ARG A 91 -7.57 -1.79 -10.29
C ARG A 91 -8.90 -1.08 -10.08
N PHE A 92 -9.48 -1.17 -8.87
CA PHE A 92 -10.77 -0.57 -8.54
C PHE A 92 -10.68 0.25 -7.25
N LEU A 93 -11.41 1.36 -7.22
CA LEU A 93 -11.63 2.17 -6.02
C LEU A 93 -13.13 2.34 -5.81
N LEU A 94 -13.66 1.73 -4.76
CA LEU A 94 -15.01 2.04 -4.29
C LEU A 94 -14.98 3.29 -3.41
N VAL A 95 -15.76 4.30 -3.77
CA VAL A 95 -15.99 5.48 -2.94
C VAL A 95 -17.39 5.37 -2.35
N CYS A 96 -17.49 5.13 -1.04
CA CYS A 96 -18.74 4.92 -0.32
C CYS A 96 -18.73 5.63 1.04
N GLY A 97 -19.85 5.56 1.76
CA GLY A 97 -20.04 6.25 3.03
C GLY A 97 -20.59 7.68 2.85
N GLU A 98 -20.86 8.33 3.98
CA GLU A 98 -21.38 9.69 4.03
C GLU A 98 -20.30 10.70 3.65
N GLU A 99 -20.69 11.68 2.82
CA GLU A 99 -19.78 12.72 2.38
C GLU A 99 -19.48 13.74 3.49
N SER A 100 -18.21 14.17 3.60
CA SER A 100 -17.83 15.21 4.56
C SER A 100 -18.35 16.57 4.09
N LYS A 101 -19.19 17.24 4.89
CA LYS A 101 -19.77 18.55 4.55
C LYS A 101 -18.67 19.59 4.31
N GLY A 102 -18.81 20.38 3.24
CA GLY A 102 -17.87 21.44 2.85
C GLY A 102 -16.63 20.93 2.12
N HIS A 103 -15.97 19.90 2.68
CA HIS A 103 -14.79 19.29 2.05
C HIS A 103 -15.15 18.53 0.78
N LEU A 104 -16.16 17.66 0.82
CA LEU A 104 -16.58 16.81 -0.31
C LEU A 104 -15.41 15.99 -0.95
N PRO A 105 -14.67 15.19 -0.15
CA PRO A 105 -13.58 14.37 -0.66
C PRO A 105 -14.01 13.32 -1.70
N GLY A 106 -15.20 12.72 -1.57
CA GLY A 106 -15.70 11.74 -2.54
C GLY A 106 -15.91 12.37 -3.92
N ASP A 107 -16.62 13.50 -3.95
CA ASP A 107 -16.77 14.33 -5.16
C ASP A 107 -15.41 14.69 -5.78
N SER A 108 -14.44 15.05 -4.95
CA SER A 108 -13.10 15.44 -5.39
C SER A 108 -12.30 14.28 -5.97
N ILE A 109 -12.39 13.08 -5.41
CA ILE A 109 -11.78 11.87 -5.98
C ILE A 109 -12.36 11.57 -7.36
N VAL A 110 -13.69 11.61 -7.49
CA VAL A 110 -14.39 11.34 -8.76
C VAL A 110 -14.02 12.40 -9.81
N ALA A 111 -13.98 13.68 -9.42
CA ALA A 111 -13.58 14.77 -10.31
C ALA A 111 -12.12 14.66 -10.75
N LEU A 112 -11.20 14.35 -9.82
CA LEU A 112 -9.78 14.15 -10.13
C LEU A 112 -9.57 13.00 -11.12
N HIS A 113 -10.27 11.89 -10.92
CA HIS A 113 -10.21 10.74 -11.84
C HIS A 113 -10.71 11.12 -13.25
N ARG A 114 -11.82 11.84 -13.35
CA ARG A 114 -12.42 12.18 -14.65
C ARG A 114 -11.70 13.30 -15.40
N ASN A 115 -11.26 14.32 -14.68
CA ASN A 115 -10.89 15.61 -15.28
C ASN A 115 -9.46 16.05 -14.97
N GLY A 116 -8.77 15.39 -14.02
CA GLY A 116 -7.43 15.79 -13.58
C GLY A 116 -7.42 17.13 -12.85
N ILE A 117 -6.31 17.86 -12.99
CA ILE A 117 -6.07 19.17 -12.38
C ILE A 117 -5.82 20.24 -13.45
N ASP A 118 -6.09 21.50 -13.11
CA ASP A 118 -5.69 22.63 -13.94
C ASP A 118 -4.22 23.04 -13.71
N LYS A 119 -3.79 24.10 -14.40
CA LYS A 119 -2.42 24.64 -14.32
C LYS A 119 -2.03 25.13 -12.93
N ASP A 120 -3.00 25.43 -12.07
CA ASP A 120 -2.81 25.96 -10.73
C ASP A 120 -2.96 24.84 -9.67
N GLY A 121 -3.11 23.57 -10.10
CA GLY A 121 -3.24 22.41 -9.24
C GLY A 121 -4.67 22.16 -8.72
N ARG A 122 -5.66 22.93 -9.19
CA ARG A 122 -7.05 22.76 -8.76
C ARG A 122 -7.68 21.55 -9.45
N ILE A 123 -8.38 20.71 -8.69
CA ILE A 123 -9.15 19.59 -9.24
C ILE A 123 -10.31 20.12 -10.08
N VAL A 124 -10.29 19.81 -11.37
CA VAL A 124 -11.28 20.34 -12.32
C VAL A 124 -12.64 19.69 -12.08
N GLY A 125 -13.65 20.50 -11.79
CA GLY A 125 -15.02 20.05 -11.53
C GLY A 125 -15.31 19.61 -10.10
N SER A 126 -14.34 19.67 -9.18
CA SER A 126 -14.60 19.44 -7.76
C SER A 126 -15.39 20.61 -7.14
N ARG A 127 -16.38 20.25 -6.31
CA ARG A 127 -17.21 21.15 -5.51
C ARG A 127 -16.67 21.37 -4.10
N GLY A 128 -15.55 20.73 -3.74
CA GLY A 128 -14.88 20.91 -2.46
C GLY A 128 -14.46 22.37 -2.23
N ALA A 129 -14.30 22.76 -0.98
CA ALA A 129 -13.96 24.12 -0.61
C ALA A 129 -12.55 24.53 -1.10
N ILE A 130 -11.56 23.65 -0.91
CA ILE A 130 -10.14 23.88 -1.24
C ILE A 130 -9.55 22.65 -1.97
N PRO A 131 -10.04 22.33 -3.18
CA PRO A 131 -9.69 21.11 -3.91
C PRO A 131 -8.41 21.33 -4.74
N PHE A 132 -7.27 21.46 -4.06
CA PHE A 132 -5.96 21.63 -4.68
C PHE A 132 -5.06 20.43 -4.37
N ILE A 133 -4.33 19.99 -5.40
CA ILE A 133 -3.32 18.94 -5.33
C ILE A 133 -1.96 19.61 -5.52
N GLU A 134 -1.11 19.51 -4.51
CA GLU A 134 0.20 20.16 -4.45
C GLU A 134 1.36 19.15 -4.42
N ASN A 135 1.09 17.92 -3.97
CA ASN A 135 2.11 16.92 -3.67
C ASN A 135 2.15 15.75 -4.67
N LEU A 136 1.21 15.69 -5.62
CA LEU A 136 1.23 14.72 -6.72
C LEU A 136 1.63 15.38 -8.02
N SER A 137 2.51 14.71 -8.77
CA SER A 137 2.88 15.17 -10.11
C SER A 137 1.76 14.88 -11.12
N PRO A 138 1.71 15.59 -12.26
CA PRO A 138 0.77 15.28 -13.34
C PRO A 138 0.84 13.83 -13.80
N GLU A 139 2.03 13.22 -13.82
CA GLU A 139 2.23 11.81 -14.18
C GLU A 139 1.60 10.86 -13.16
N ALA A 140 1.63 11.20 -11.87
CA ALA A 140 0.96 10.42 -10.83
C ALA A 140 -0.57 10.47 -10.99
N ILE A 141 -1.11 11.62 -11.43
CA ILE A 141 -2.54 11.78 -11.71
C ILE A 141 -2.93 10.97 -12.96
N ASP A 142 -2.18 11.08 -14.07
CA ASP A 142 -2.41 10.26 -15.27
C ASP A 142 -2.35 8.76 -14.95
N ARG A 143 -1.35 8.36 -14.14
CA ARG A 143 -1.22 6.97 -13.66
C ARG A 143 -2.46 6.52 -12.90
N PHE A 144 -3.00 7.33 -12.00
CA PHE A 144 -4.23 7.03 -11.27
C PHE A 144 -5.42 6.84 -12.20
N GLN A 145 -5.59 7.75 -13.17
CA GLN A 145 -6.69 7.72 -14.13
C GLN A 145 -6.68 6.46 -15.00
N ARG A 146 -5.50 6.00 -15.41
CA ARG A 146 -5.31 4.78 -16.22
C ARG A 146 -5.36 3.48 -15.41
N GLN A 147 -4.84 3.51 -14.19
CA GLN A 147 -4.68 2.30 -13.38
C GLN A 147 -6.00 1.85 -12.75
N VAL A 148 -6.78 2.80 -12.24
CA VAL A 148 -7.92 2.55 -11.36
C VAL A 148 -9.22 2.94 -12.03
N GLU A 149 -10.23 2.07 -11.94
CA GLU A 149 -11.63 2.41 -12.21
C GLU A 149 -12.32 2.84 -10.91
N VAL A 150 -12.97 4.00 -10.92
CA VAL A 150 -13.68 4.53 -9.74
C VAL A 150 -15.14 4.10 -9.76
N ILE A 151 -15.53 3.32 -8.74
CA ILE A 151 -16.89 2.90 -8.47
C ILE A 151 -17.52 3.93 -7.52
N ASP A 152 -18.23 4.90 -8.10
CA ASP A 152 -18.88 5.98 -7.36
C ASP A 152 -20.18 5.49 -6.69
N ARG A 153 -20.15 5.33 -5.37
CA ARG A 153 -21.27 4.96 -4.50
C ARG A 153 -21.34 5.89 -3.29
N ILE A 154 -21.04 7.18 -3.47
CA ILE A 154 -21.12 8.18 -2.40
C ILE A 154 -22.52 8.14 -1.75
N GLY A 155 -22.57 8.08 -0.42
CA GLY A 155 -23.80 7.91 0.37
C GLY A 155 -24.18 6.47 0.68
N LEU A 156 -23.54 5.46 0.06
CA LEU A 156 -23.78 4.05 0.39
C LEU A 156 -23.17 3.70 1.75
N VAL A 157 -24.00 3.31 2.71
CA VAL A 157 -23.60 2.87 4.07
C VAL A 157 -24.03 1.44 4.41
N ASP A 158 -24.69 0.75 3.49
CA ASP A 158 -25.09 -0.64 3.64
C ASP A 158 -23.87 -1.57 3.51
N GLU A 159 -23.47 -2.19 4.63
CA GLU A 159 -22.28 -3.05 4.69
C GLU A 159 -22.42 -4.32 3.85
N ASP A 160 -23.62 -4.90 3.74
CA ASP A 160 -23.84 -6.12 2.94
C ASP A 160 -23.66 -5.81 1.45
N GLU A 161 -24.14 -4.65 1.00
CA GLU A 161 -23.94 -4.21 -0.37
C GLU A 161 -22.47 -3.86 -0.65
N ILE A 162 -21.78 -3.19 0.28
CA ILE A 162 -20.35 -2.89 0.17
C ILE A 162 -19.55 -4.19 0.05
N GLU A 163 -19.81 -5.18 0.92
CA GLU A 163 -19.13 -6.48 0.87
C GLU A 163 -19.37 -7.20 -0.45
N ARG A 164 -20.59 -7.14 -0.98
CA ARG A 164 -20.91 -7.72 -2.29
C ARG A 164 -20.07 -7.11 -3.41
N ILE A 165 -19.97 -5.77 -3.46
CA ILE A 165 -19.15 -5.06 -4.46
C ILE A 165 -17.68 -5.45 -4.32
N VAL A 166 -17.16 -5.47 -3.09
CA VAL A 166 -15.77 -5.87 -2.81
C VAL A 166 -15.50 -7.29 -3.30
N ARG A 167 -16.39 -8.23 -3.01
CA ARG A 167 -16.26 -9.63 -3.44
C ARG A 167 -16.27 -9.78 -4.96
N GLU A 168 -17.09 -9.01 -5.66
CA GLU A 168 -17.18 -9.03 -7.13
C GLU A 168 -15.88 -8.52 -7.78
N HIS A 169 -15.21 -7.55 -7.15
CA HIS A 169 -14.08 -6.86 -7.76
C HIS A 169 -12.71 -7.32 -7.26
N ARG A 170 -12.59 -7.94 -6.08
CA ARG A 170 -11.30 -8.29 -5.44
C ARG A 170 -10.34 -9.13 -6.28
N SER A 171 -10.85 -9.83 -7.30
CA SER A 171 -10.07 -10.65 -8.24
C SER A 171 -10.46 -10.42 -9.69
N LEU A 172 -11.19 -9.34 -9.97
CA LEU A 172 -11.58 -8.96 -11.33
C LEU A 172 -10.42 -8.21 -11.97
N SER A 173 -10.11 -8.49 -13.24
CA SER A 173 -8.95 -7.95 -13.95
C SER A 173 -7.58 -8.48 -13.51
N GLU A 174 -6.67 -8.52 -14.49
CA GLU A 174 -5.23 -8.64 -14.27
C GLU A 174 -4.68 -7.39 -13.57
N PRO A 175 -3.49 -7.49 -12.92
CA PRO A 175 -2.76 -6.32 -12.42
C PRO A 175 -2.54 -5.26 -13.51
N PHE A 176 -2.25 -4.03 -13.08
CA PHE A 176 -1.85 -2.99 -14.00
C PHE A 176 -0.47 -3.33 -14.59
N PRO A 177 -0.26 -3.22 -15.92
CA PRO A 177 0.92 -3.78 -16.58
C PRO A 177 2.24 -3.06 -16.24
N GLU A 178 2.17 -1.84 -15.72
CA GLU A 178 3.36 -1.08 -15.31
C GLU A 178 3.68 -1.34 -13.82
N PRO A 179 4.97 -1.29 -13.41
CA PRO A 179 5.36 -1.50 -12.02
C PRO A 179 4.79 -0.43 -11.07
N PRO A 180 4.77 -0.68 -9.75
CA PRO A 180 4.32 0.30 -8.76
C PRO A 180 5.02 1.66 -8.92
N MET A 181 4.25 2.75 -8.88
CA MET A 181 4.82 4.10 -8.97
C MET A 181 5.33 4.56 -7.60
N GLU A 182 6.56 5.07 -7.54
CA GLU A 182 7.12 5.67 -6.33
C GLU A 182 6.61 7.11 -6.14
N VAL A 183 5.83 7.33 -5.08
CA VAL A 183 5.25 8.65 -4.76
C VAL A 183 6.00 9.40 -3.67
N VAL A 184 6.94 8.75 -2.98
CA VAL A 184 7.79 9.37 -1.96
C VAL A 184 9.25 9.25 -2.37
N LYS A 185 9.92 10.39 -2.57
CA LYS A 185 11.38 10.41 -2.73
C LYS A 185 12.03 9.93 -1.44
N ARG A 186 12.63 8.74 -1.45
CA ARG A 186 13.48 8.30 -0.33
C ARG A 186 14.67 9.25 -0.24
N ARG A 187 14.77 10.05 0.83
CA ARG A 187 16.03 10.73 1.13
C ARG A 187 17.06 9.65 1.47
N ALA A 188 18.16 9.62 0.74
CA ALA A 188 19.29 8.77 1.07
C ALA A 188 19.70 9.04 2.53
N ARG A 189 19.96 7.98 3.31
CA ARG A 189 20.62 8.13 4.61
C ARG A 189 21.95 8.84 4.34
N ARG A 190 22.11 10.08 4.84
CA ARG A 190 23.45 10.67 4.91
C ARG A 190 24.27 9.78 5.84
N ALA A 191 25.49 9.44 5.44
CA ALA A 191 26.47 8.92 6.39
C ALA A 191 26.60 9.93 7.52
N MET A 192 26.55 9.45 8.76
CA MET A 192 26.62 10.29 9.96
C MET A 192 27.99 10.98 9.98
N ASP A 193 28.01 12.29 9.78
CA ASP A 193 29.17 13.11 10.15
C ASP A 193 29.06 13.47 11.64
N GLU A 194 30.21 13.65 12.28
CA GLU A 194 30.38 13.83 13.73
C GLU A 194 29.40 14.84 14.35
N ALA A 195 28.92 14.51 15.56
CA ALA A 195 27.86 15.19 16.30
C ALA A 195 27.89 16.73 16.17
N SER A 196 26.77 17.29 15.71
CA SER A 196 26.58 18.73 15.56
C SER A 196 26.14 19.36 16.88
N SER A 197 26.44 20.65 17.04
CA SER A 197 25.93 21.45 18.16
C SER A 197 24.39 21.46 18.13
N GLY A 198 23.78 20.74 19.07
CA GLY A 198 22.32 20.55 19.16
C GLY A 198 21.91 19.10 19.43
N ASP A 199 22.82 18.15 19.23
CA ASP A 199 22.52 16.74 19.43
C ASP A 199 22.53 16.37 20.92
N ALA A 200 21.55 15.57 21.32
CA ALA A 200 21.41 15.10 22.70
C ALA A 200 21.69 13.59 22.74
N VAL A 201 22.65 13.18 23.57
CA VAL A 201 22.91 11.77 23.86
C VAL A 201 22.06 11.36 25.06
N PHE A 202 21.19 10.39 24.85
CA PHE A 202 20.49 9.67 25.89
C PHE A 202 21.30 8.42 26.25
N GLY A 203 21.23 7.98 27.51
CA GLY A 203 21.91 6.74 27.94
C GLY A 203 21.52 5.53 27.08
N ASN A 204 22.35 4.49 27.08
CA ASN A 204 22.23 3.28 26.23
C ASN A 204 22.47 3.48 24.73
N GLY A 205 23.30 4.46 24.35
CA GLY A 205 23.69 4.66 22.96
C GLY A 205 22.58 5.26 22.08
N VAL A 206 21.50 5.77 22.67
CA VAL A 206 20.46 6.47 21.92
C VAL A 206 20.85 7.94 21.78
N TYR A 207 20.78 8.52 20.58
CA TYR A 207 21.00 9.95 20.38
C TYR A 207 19.92 10.57 19.49
N LEU A 208 19.63 11.83 19.75
CA LEU A 208 18.76 12.68 18.94
C LEU A 208 19.63 13.58 18.07
N ASP A 209 19.50 13.45 16.76
CA ASP A 209 19.98 14.43 15.79
C ASP A 209 18.92 15.52 15.65
N ALA A 210 19.20 16.69 16.23
CA ALA A 210 18.26 17.81 16.21
C ALA A 210 18.17 18.48 14.83
N SER A 211 19.19 18.31 13.98
CA SER A 211 19.19 18.83 12.61
C SER A 211 18.36 17.97 11.66
N ALA A 212 18.27 16.66 11.95
CA ALA A 212 17.49 15.70 11.19
C ALA A 212 16.14 15.32 11.84
N TRP A 213 15.86 15.81 13.06
CA TRP A 213 14.69 15.45 13.86
C TRP A 213 14.54 13.92 14.02
N LEU A 214 15.66 13.24 14.26
CA LEU A 214 15.73 11.78 14.20
C LEU A 214 16.34 11.20 15.49
N VAL A 215 15.70 10.17 16.04
CA VAL A 215 16.22 9.38 17.16
C VAL A 215 16.84 8.10 16.61
N ALA A 216 18.10 7.86 16.95
CA ALA A 216 18.86 6.70 16.50
C ALA A 216 19.54 5.99 17.67
N GLU A 217 19.75 4.68 17.54
CA GLU A 217 20.63 3.91 18.42
C GLU A 217 22.01 3.79 17.77
N ALA A 218 23.07 3.93 18.56
CA ALA A 218 24.44 3.77 18.13
C ALA A 218 24.62 2.34 17.64
N GLY A 219 24.80 2.19 16.32
CA GLY A 219 25.12 0.91 15.72
C GLY A 219 26.42 0.35 16.30
N ASP A 220 26.42 -0.94 16.57
CA ASP A 220 27.53 -1.69 17.16
C ASP A 220 28.75 -1.67 16.22
N GLY A 221 29.56 -0.60 16.32
CA GLY A 221 30.64 -0.32 15.39
C GLY A 221 31.53 0.87 15.75
N ALA A 222 31.50 1.34 16.99
CA ALA A 222 32.48 2.31 17.47
C ALA A 222 33.80 1.59 17.80
N PRO A 223 34.97 2.12 17.40
CA PRO A 223 36.25 1.58 17.84
C PRO A 223 36.32 1.70 19.36
N ARG A 224 36.45 0.57 20.05
CA ARG A 224 36.74 0.54 21.48
C ARG A 224 38.17 1.08 21.66
N THR A 225 38.30 2.17 22.41
CA THR A 225 39.59 2.70 22.89
C THR A 225 40.34 1.67 23.71
#